data_AF-A0A229TUB3-F1
#
_entry.id   AF-A0A229TUB3-F1
#
_cell.length_a   1.000
_cell.length_b   1.000
_cell.length_c   1.000
_cell.angle_alpha   90.00
_cell.angle_beta   90.00
_cell.angle_gamma   90.00
#
_symmetry.space_group_name_H-M   'P 1'
#
loop_
_entity.id
_entity.type
_entity.pdbx_description
1 polymer ?
#
loop_
_entity_poly.entity_id
_entity_poly.type
_entity_poly.pdbx_seq_one_letter_code
_entity_poly.pdbx_strand_id
1 'polypeptide(L)' 'PTFLAMTGYEQVRSIAAALAGDHEAAGRVELVLAETGVCGGAGLFDEPAADASSGGCCGGSADPELISLSAPSTDR' A
#
# COMPACT_ATOMS: atom_id res chain seq x y z
N PRO A 1 -12.07 4.44 7.45
CA PRO A 1 -11.77 4.63 6.00
C PRO A 1 -11.10 3.35 5.47
N THR A 2 -11.30 2.98 4.20
CA THR A 2 -10.67 1.78 3.62
C THR A 2 -9.18 2.01 3.41
N PHE A 3 -8.40 0.93 3.26
CA PHE A 3 -6.98 1.03 2.91
C PHE A 3 -6.77 1.93 1.69
N LEU A 4 -7.53 1.70 0.61
CA LEU A 4 -7.47 2.51 -0.61
C LEU A 4 -7.81 3.99 -0.37
N ALA A 5 -8.79 4.28 0.48
CA ALA A 5 -9.13 5.67 0.79
C ALA A 5 -8.03 6.37 1.58
N MET A 6 -7.38 5.68 2.52
CA MET A 6 -6.28 6.25 3.32
C MET A 6 -5.01 6.45 2.49
N THR A 7 -4.61 5.45 1.70
CA THR A 7 -3.44 5.56 0.83
C THR A 7 -3.68 6.53 -0.32
N GLY A 8 -4.91 6.60 -0.86
CA GLY A 8 -5.31 7.60 -1.84
C GLY A 8 -5.21 9.02 -1.29
N TYR A 9 -5.71 9.24 -0.06
CA TYR A 9 -5.62 10.54 0.61
C TYR A 9 -4.16 10.97 0.81
N GLU A 10 -3.30 10.07 1.32
CA GLU A 10 -1.88 10.38 1.55
C GLU A 10 -1.15 10.80 0.26
N GLN A 11 -1.43 10.09 -0.84
CA GLN A 11 -0.86 10.43 -2.15
C GLN A 11 -1.29 11.84 -2.60
N VAL A 12 -2.59 12.16 -2.49
CA VAL A 12 -3.10 13.48 -2.85
C VAL A 12 -2.51 14.57 -1.96
N ARG A 13 -2.35 14.32 -0.65
CA ARG A 13 -1.72 15.26 0.30
C ARG A 13 -0.28 15.59 -0.11
N SER A 14 0.52 14.56 -0.41
CA SER A 14 1.91 14.73 -0.86
C SER A 14 1.98 15.54 -2.17
N ILE A 15 1.15 15.21 -3.16
CA ILE A 15 1.08 15.94 -4.43
C ILE A 15 0.68 17.40 -4.24
N ALA A 16 -0.35 17.66 -3.43
CA ALA A 16 -0.83 19.02 -3.17
C ALA A 16 0.27 19.89 -2.51
N ALA A 17 1.02 19.34 -1.56
CA ALA A 17 2.14 20.03 -0.93
C ALA A 17 3.27 20.35 -1.94
N ALA A 18 3.61 19.40 -2.80
CA ALA A 18 4.61 19.61 -3.86
C ALA A 18 4.17 20.71 -4.84
N LEU A 19 2.90 20.71 -5.27
CA LEU A 19 2.34 21.74 -6.15
C LEU A 19 2.30 23.13 -5.47
N ALA A 20 2.19 23.17 -4.15
CA ALA A 20 2.27 24.40 -3.36
C ALA A 20 3.72 24.86 -3.09
N GLY A 21 4.73 24.09 -3.49
CA GLY A 21 6.15 24.38 -3.25
C GLY A 21 6.65 24.01 -1.84
N ASP A 22 5.88 23.28 -1.05
CA ASP A 22 6.30 22.75 0.26
C ASP A 22 6.85 21.32 0.10
N HIS A 23 8.11 21.23 -0.34
CA HIS A 23 8.78 19.96 -0.61
C HIS A 23 9.04 19.14 0.67
N GLU A 24 9.28 19.82 1.79
CA GLU A 24 9.44 19.17 3.09
C GLU A 24 8.13 18.48 3.50
N ALA A 25 6.98 19.15 3.36
CA ALA A 25 5.67 18.54 3.60
C ALA A 25 5.30 17.44 2.60
N ALA A 26 5.71 17.58 1.34
CA ALA A 26 5.53 16.54 0.34
C ALA A 26 6.30 15.25 0.70
N GLY A 27 7.47 15.38 1.32
CA GLY A 27 8.33 14.26 1.71
C GLY A 27 7.95 13.55 3.02
N ARG A 28 7.06 14.11 3.84
CA ARG A 28 6.60 13.44 5.07
C ARG A 28 5.68 12.26 4.76
N VAL A 29 5.75 11.22 5.58
CA VAL A 29 4.76 10.13 5.58
C VAL A 29 3.88 10.31 6.80
N GLU A 30 2.61 10.64 6.59
CA GLU A 30 1.60 10.84 7.65
C GLU A 30 0.52 9.75 7.59
N LEU A 31 0.70 8.75 6.71
CA LEU A 31 -0.14 7.57 6.62
C LEU A 31 0.05 6.67 7.86
N VAL A 32 -1.03 6.51 8.62
CA VAL A 32 -1.11 5.53 9.72
C VAL A 32 -1.99 4.37 9.27
N LEU A 33 -1.41 3.17 9.21
CA LEU A 33 -2.12 1.93 8.92
C LEU A 33 -2.30 1.11 10.20
N ALA A 34 -3.31 0.25 10.22
CA ALA A 34 -3.42 -0.77 11.26
C ALA A 34 -2.22 -1.72 11.22
N GLU A 35 -1.82 -2.27 12.37
CA GLU A 35 -0.66 -3.17 12.48
C GLU A 35 -0.79 -4.41 11.59
N THR A 36 -2.01 -4.87 11.34
CA THR A 36 -2.28 -5.89 10.35
C THR A 36 -2.41 -5.19 8.99
N GLY A 37 -1.43 -5.39 8.11
CA GLY A 37 -1.39 -4.86 6.74
C GLY A 37 -2.46 -5.42 5.80
N VAL A 38 -3.63 -5.79 6.34
CA VAL A 38 -4.76 -6.31 5.58
C VAL A 38 -5.44 -5.14 4.91
N CYS A 39 -5.42 -5.15 3.57
CA CYS A 39 -6.30 -4.34 2.74
C CYS A 39 -7.76 -4.71 3.07
N GLY A 40 -8.35 -4.06 4.07
CA GLY A 40 -9.77 -4.15 4.35
C GLY A 40 -10.54 -3.65 3.15
N GLY A 41 -10.98 -4.60 2.31
CA GLY A 41 -11.77 -4.35 1.12
C GLY A 41 -13.05 -3.60 1.50
N ALA A 42 -13.45 -2.66 0.65
CA ALA A 42 -14.68 -1.90 0.83
C ALA A 42 -15.89 -2.85 0.82
N GLY A 43 -16.34 -3.26 2.01
CA GLY A 43 -17.54 -4.07 2.14
C GLY A 43 -17.69 -4.72 3.52
N LEU A 44 -18.44 -4.04 4.39
CA LEU A 44 -19.22 -4.61 5.50
C LEU A 44 -18.44 -5.24 6.67
N PHE A 45 -18.20 -4.43 7.71
CA PHE A 45 -17.73 -4.89 9.03
C PHE A 45 -18.88 -5.17 10.03
N ASP A 46 -20.12 -5.34 9.55
CA ASP A 46 -21.30 -5.47 10.43
C ASP A 46 -21.98 -6.84 10.38
N GLU A 47 -21.33 -7.87 9.83
CA GLU A 47 -21.80 -9.26 9.95
C GLU A 47 -20.85 -10.08 10.84
N PRO A 48 -21.38 -10.84 11.82
CA PRO A 48 -20.56 -11.65 12.71
C PRO A 48 -19.87 -12.74 11.88
N ALA A 49 -18.57 -12.92 12.16
CA ALA A 49 -17.68 -13.86 11.51
C ALA A 49 -18.25 -15.29 11.48
N ALA A 50 -18.94 -15.63 10.38
CA ALA A 50 -19.12 -16.99 9.94
C ALA A 50 -18.31 -17.11 8.64
N ASP A 51 -17.20 -17.84 8.75
CA ASP A 51 -16.40 -18.35 7.64
C ASP A 51 -15.70 -17.30 6.76
N ALA A 52 -14.88 -16.45 7.39
CA ALA A 52 -13.73 -15.88 6.71
C ALA A 52 -12.69 -16.99 6.47
N SER A 53 -12.95 -17.82 5.45
CA SER A 53 -11.95 -18.72 4.89
C SER A 53 -10.66 -17.94 4.71
N SER A 54 -9.56 -18.50 5.21
CA SER A 54 -8.23 -17.90 5.35
C SER A 54 -7.53 -17.61 4.01
N GLY A 55 -8.26 -17.19 2.99
CA GLY A 55 -7.77 -16.83 1.68
C GLY A 55 -7.57 -15.32 1.55
N GLY A 56 -6.55 -14.78 2.21
CA GLY A 56 -6.04 -13.47 1.80
C GLY A 56 -5.56 -13.54 0.35
N CYS A 57 -5.84 -12.51 -0.45
CA CYS A 57 -5.50 -12.43 -1.88
C CYS A 57 -3.99 -12.64 -2.17
N CYS A 58 -3.12 -12.47 -1.16
CA CYS A 58 -1.67 -12.70 -1.25
C CYS A 58 -1.17 -13.80 -0.30
N GLY A 59 -2.03 -14.69 0.18
CA GLY A 59 -1.72 -15.70 1.21
C GLY A 59 -1.18 -17.03 0.68
N GLY A 60 -0.55 -17.06 -0.50
CA GLY A 60 0.21 -18.23 -0.94
C GLY A 60 1.62 -18.14 -0.40
N SER A 61 1.96 -18.95 0.61
CA SER A 61 3.35 -19.11 1.07
C SER A 61 4.15 -19.84 0.00
N ALA A 62 4.55 -19.11 -1.04
CA ALA A 62 5.63 -19.51 -1.93
C ALA A 62 6.93 -18.95 -1.34
N ASP A 63 7.96 -19.79 -1.24
CA ASP A 63 9.31 -19.32 -0.94
C ASP A 63 9.71 -18.26 -1.99
N PRO A 64 10.32 -17.14 -1.58
CA PRO A 64 10.71 -16.09 -2.50
C PRO A 64 11.75 -16.62 -3.49
N GLU A 65 11.42 -16.60 -4.78
CA GLU A 65 12.38 -16.95 -5.84
C GLU A 65 13.34 -15.77 -6.05
N LEU A 66 14.65 -16.05 -5.98
CA LEU A 66 15.68 -15.05 -6.22
C LEU A 66 15.81 -14.79 -7.72
N ILE A 67 15.53 -13.56 -8.15
CA ILE A 67 15.75 -13.11 -9.52
C ILE A 67 17.10 -12.39 -9.60
N SER A 68 17.95 -12.79 -10.55
CA SER A 68 19.20 -12.08 -10.86
C SER A 68 18.91 -10.89 -11.76
N LEU A 69 19.29 -9.69 -11.32
CA LEU A 69 19.21 -8.47 -12.11
C LEU A 69 20.59 -8.19 -12.72
N SER A 70 20.68 -8.21 -14.05
CA SER A 70 21.84 -7.69 -14.77
C SER A 70 21.61 -6.22 -15.12
N ALA A 71 22.59 -5.36 -14.83
CA ALA A 71 22.57 -3.97 -15.28
C ALA A 71 22.62 -3.90 -16.82
N PRO A 72 21.90 -2.94 -17.45
CA PRO A 72 22.02 -2.73 -18.89
C PRO A 72 23.43 -2.28 -19.26
N SER A 73 23.96 -2.82 -20.37
CA SER A 73 25.21 -2.38 -20.96
C SER A 73 25.10 -0.90 -21.31
N THR A 74 25.95 -0.05 -20.74
CA THR A 74 26.07 1.34 -21.16
C THR A 74 26.91 1.38 -22.43
N ASP A 75 26.30 1.03 -23.57
CA ASP A 75 26.93 1.29 -24.86
C ASP A 75 26.71 2.76 -25.19
N ARG A 76 27.81 3.48 -25.44
CA ARG A 76 27.88 4.95 -25.49
C ARG A 76 27.85 5.45 -26.93
#